data_AF-A0A525W8I6-F1
#
_entry.id   AF-A0A525W8I6-F1
#
_cell.length_a   1.000
_cell.length_b   1.000
_cell.length_c   1.000
_cell.angle_alpha   90.00
_cell.angle_beta   90.00
_cell.angle_gamma   90.00
#
_symmetry.space_group_name_H-M   'P 1'
#
loop_
_entity.id
_entity.type
_entity.pdbx_description
1 polymer ?
#
loop_
_entity_poly.entity_id
_entity_poly.type
_entity_poly.pdbx_seq_one_letter_code
_entity_poly.pdbx_strand_id
1 'polypeptide(L)'
;MRIPGLPPKQGLYDPEHEKDSCGVGFVVNIQGQKSHTIVQQGLQILENLTHRGAQGCDPCTGDGAGILLQVPHEFLKRAAGDVGVVLPNAGEYGVGMVFLPPLADRRQQCEQLFAKVIAEEGLRLLGWRDVPVKSDAIGPVARSTEPFMRQIFIARDVLNEAQFERKLYVVRKRVENAVGQSAIQGREYFYIPSLSANTIVYKGLLLPHQMSAYYQDLKDASLTSALALVHSRFSTNTFPTWPLAHPYRYMCHNGEINTLKGNVNWMRARQGRLNSDLFGKDLEKLYPIVSEQQSDSACLDNAIEFLTMGGRSLPHVMMMLIPEPWVANPQMDLDRRGFYEYHAAMQEPWDGPAAVCFTDGKLIGATLDRNGLRPCRYLVTTDGVVVLASEAGVLPMETHKIRQKGRLMPGRMFLIDTVQGRFIDDEEVKAEIVSRKPYRSWVTQHRISLDELPDPLNVPQPDHPTTRQRQQAFGYTVEELKMVLTPMVVNGEEAISSMGTDTPLAVLSDRPQLLFKYFKQLFAQVTNPPIDPIREELVMSLTTSIGPKPNLMDENPESCRRIRVKQPILTNADLQK
;
A
#
# COMPACT_ATOMS: atom_id res chain seq x y z
N MET A 1 11.64 -1.80 -13.31
CA MET A 1 13.12 -1.86 -13.30
C MET A 1 13.48 -3.15 -12.56
N ARG A 2 14.41 -3.96 -13.06
CA ARG A 2 14.82 -5.17 -12.32
C ARG A 2 15.51 -4.76 -11.02
N ILE A 3 15.08 -5.32 -9.89
CA ILE A 3 15.66 -5.04 -8.57
C ILE A 3 16.93 -5.90 -8.40
N PRO A 4 18.08 -5.34 -7.97
CA PRO A 4 19.30 -6.11 -7.77
C PRO A 4 19.08 -7.15 -6.68
N GLY A 5 19.55 -8.38 -6.91
CA GLY A 5 19.50 -9.47 -5.94
C GLY A 5 18.45 -10.55 -6.22
N LEU A 6 17.40 -10.26 -7.01
CA LEU A 6 16.40 -11.27 -7.39
C LEU A 6 16.89 -12.15 -8.55
N PRO A 7 16.75 -13.49 -8.49
CA PRO A 7 17.10 -14.36 -9.60
C PRO A 7 16.08 -14.28 -10.75
N PRO A 8 16.46 -14.62 -11.98
CA PRO A 8 15.52 -14.70 -13.10
C PRO A 8 14.53 -15.85 -12.89
N LYS A 9 13.34 -15.74 -13.49
CA LYS A 9 12.34 -16.81 -13.53
C LYS A 9 12.96 -18.12 -14.03
N GLN A 10 12.81 -19.19 -13.26
CA GLN A 10 13.36 -20.51 -13.57
C GLN A 10 12.43 -21.62 -13.06
N GLY A 11 11.96 -22.51 -13.95
CA GLY A 11 11.04 -23.58 -13.58
C GLY A 11 9.72 -23.03 -13.03
N LEU A 12 9.33 -23.45 -11.83
CA LEU A 12 8.12 -22.99 -11.11
C LEU A 12 8.34 -21.71 -10.30
N TYR A 13 9.59 -21.27 -10.12
CA TYR A 13 9.90 -20.06 -9.39
C TYR A 13 9.61 -18.82 -10.26
N ASP A 14 8.80 -17.91 -9.74
CA ASP A 14 8.49 -16.62 -10.35
C ASP A 14 8.67 -15.50 -9.30
N PRO A 15 9.56 -14.51 -9.52
CA PRO A 15 9.75 -13.37 -8.61
C PRO A 15 8.46 -12.56 -8.34
N GLU A 16 7.44 -12.66 -9.20
CA GLU A 16 6.16 -12.00 -8.97
C GLU A 16 5.32 -12.62 -7.85
N HIS A 17 5.70 -13.81 -7.35
CA HIS A 17 5.02 -14.50 -6.26
C HIS A 17 5.68 -14.28 -4.89
N GLU A 18 6.61 -13.33 -4.79
CA GLU A 18 7.32 -13.02 -3.55
C GLU A 18 6.40 -12.34 -2.52
N LYS A 19 6.53 -12.75 -1.25
CA LYS A 19 5.65 -12.35 -0.15
C LYS A 19 6.42 -12.06 1.14
N ASP A 20 5.88 -11.14 1.94
CA ASP A 20 6.50 -10.66 3.18
C ASP A 20 5.51 -10.64 4.36
N SER A 21 6.01 -10.71 5.59
CA SER A 21 5.27 -10.61 6.86
C SER A 21 6.21 -10.05 7.92
N CYS A 22 5.77 -9.22 8.87
CA CYS A 22 6.73 -8.29 9.50
C CYS A 22 6.47 -7.94 10.98
N GLY A 23 7.35 -7.11 11.56
CA GLY A 23 7.06 -6.31 12.75
C GLY A 23 6.89 -4.84 12.35
N VAL A 24 5.84 -4.17 12.83
CA VAL A 24 5.58 -2.75 12.57
C VAL A 24 5.31 -2.02 13.88
N GLY A 25 5.75 -0.76 13.97
CA GLY A 25 5.35 0.10 15.06
C GLY A 25 5.78 1.55 14.87
N PHE A 26 5.22 2.44 15.68
CA PHE A 26 5.65 3.81 15.77
C PHE A 26 5.63 4.32 17.21
N VAL A 27 6.42 5.36 17.44
CA VAL A 27 6.35 6.19 18.64
C VAL A 27 6.14 7.64 18.23
N VAL A 28 5.31 8.37 18.97
CA VAL A 28 5.01 9.78 18.71
C VAL A 28 4.77 10.55 20.00
N ASN A 29 5.25 11.79 20.06
CA ASN A 29 4.83 12.76 21.05
C ASN A 29 3.59 13.50 20.54
N ILE A 30 2.47 13.38 21.25
CA ILE A 30 1.18 13.94 20.83
C ILE A 30 1.27 15.45 20.59
N GLN A 31 2.02 16.18 21.41
CA GLN A 31 2.19 17.64 21.33
C GLN A 31 3.19 18.08 20.26
N GLY A 32 3.71 17.16 19.43
CA GLY A 32 4.65 17.49 18.37
C GLY A 32 6.04 17.89 18.88
N GLN A 33 6.36 17.61 20.15
CA GLN A 33 7.67 17.94 20.71
C GLN A 33 8.75 17.04 20.11
N LYS A 34 9.68 17.64 19.38
CA LYS A 34 10.78 16.93 18.72
C LYS A 34 11.88 16.61 19.72
N SER A 35 12.33 15.37 19.78
CA SER A 35 13.49 14.98 20.57
C SER A 35 14.24 13.82 19.93
N HIS A 36 15.51 13.65 20.30
CA HIS A 36 16.28 12.48 19.90
C HIS A 36 15.82 11.23 20.65
N THR A 37 15.23 11.38 21.84
CA THR A 37 14.63 10.28 22.62
C THR A 37 13.56 9.55 21.82
N ILE A 38 12.72 10.25 21.05
CA ILE A 38 11.72 9.61 20.18
C ILE A 38 12.39 8.75 19.09
N VAL A 39 13.50 9.22 18.52
CA VAL A 39 14.29 8.46 17.53
C VAL A 39 14.87 7.19 18.17
N GLN A 40 15.47 7.32 19.35
CA GLN A 40 16.03 6.19 20.12
C GLN A 40 14.94 5.18 20.50
N GLN A 41 13.77 5.65 20.95
CA GLN A 41 12.62 4.81 21.23
C GLN A 41 12.13 4.07 19.98
N GLY A 42 12.10 4.73 18.81
CA GLY A 42 11.80 4.07 17.54
C GLY A 42 12.77 2.93 17.24
N LEU A 43 14.08 3.17 17.35
CA LEU A 43 15.11 2.14 17.16
C LEU A 43 14.98 1.01 18.18
N GLN A 44 14.65 1.30 19.44
CA GLN A 44 14.45 0.29 20.46
C GLN A 44 13.21 -0.58 20.19
N ILE A 45 12.12 0.01 19.67
CA ILE A 45 10.95 -0.76 19.20
C ILE A 45 11.38 -1.73 18.11
N LEU A 46 12.18 -1.27 17.16
CA LEU A 46 12.66 -2.07 16.04
C LEU A 46 13.51 -3.26 16.55
N GLU A 47 14.42 -3.03 17.50
CA GLU A 47 15.21 -4.09 18.15
C GLU A 47 14.32 -5.11 18.85
N ASN A 48 13.30 -4.67 19.58
CA ASN A 48 12.38 -5.55 20.29
C ASN A 48 11.41 -6.31 19.37
N LEU A 49 11.38 -6.00 18.08
CA LEU A 49 10.63 -6.73 17.05
C LEU A 49 11.52 -7.68 16.23
N THR A 50 12.79 -7.88 16.62
CA THR A 50 13.73 -8.74 15.87
C THR A 50 13.25 -10.18 15.73
N HIS A 51 12.53 -10.73 16.71
CA HIS A 51 11.97 -12.09 16.63
C HIS A 51 10.86 -12.26 15.58
N ARG A 52 10.33 -11.15 15.04
CA ARG A 52 9.40 -11.13 13.91
C ARG A 52 10.09 -10.92 12.56
N GLY A 53 11.39 -10.64 12.55
CA GLY A 53 12.21 -10.55 11.36
C GLY A 53 12.83 -11.90 11.02
N ALA A 54 13.23 -12.08 9.76
CA ALA A 54 14.06 -13.22 9.36
C ALA A 54 15.53 -12.81 9.33
N GLN A 55 16.39 -13.77 9.61
CA GLN A 55 17.80 -13.71 9.27
C GLN A 55 17.99 -14.43 7.94
N GLY A 56 18.82 -13.87 7.07
CA GLY A 56 19.11 -14.43 5.76
C GLY A 56 19.97 -15.70 5.87
N CYS A 57 20.63 -16.06 4.77
CA CYS A 57 21.50 -17.24 4.73
C CYS A 57 22.75 -17.13 5.63
N ASP A 58 23.05 -15.94 6.16
CA ASP A 58 24.09 -15.67 7.15
C ASP A 58 23.47 -14.91 8.35
N PRO A 59 24.01 -15.06 9.57
CA PRO A 59 23.44 -14.47 10.79
C PRO A 59 23.57 -12.94 10.87
N CYS A 60 24.25 -12.31 9.92
CA CYS A 60 24.54 -10.88 9.87
C CYS A 60 23.76 -10.14 8.77
N THR A 61 22.94 -10.86 8.00
CA THR A 61 22.08 -10.30 6.94
C THR A 61 20.63 -10.42 7.39
N GLY A 62 19.92 -9.30 7.51
CA GLY A 62 18.47 -9.28 7.77
C GLY A 62 17.68 -8.95 6.51
N ASP A 63 16.41 -9.35 6.43
CA ASP A 63 15.59 -9.15 5.22
C ASP A 63 15.17 -7.70 4.97
N GLY A 64 15.39 -6.82 5.95
CA GLY A 64 15.24 -5.38 5.82
C GLY A 64 14.75 -4.72 7.10
N ALA A 65 15.31 -3.57 7.42
CA ALA A 65 14.89 -2.74 8.53
C ALA A 65 14.95 -1.27 8.16
N GLY A 66 14.13 -0.46 8.81
CA GLY A 66 14.13 0.98 8.57
C GLY A 66 13.32 1.79 9.56
N ILE A 67 13.52 3.11 9.45
CA ILE A 67 12.90 4.15 10.26
C ILE A 67 12.54 5.35 9.36
N LEU A 68 11.32 5.84 9.51
CA LEU A 68 10.82 7.08 8.92
C LEU A 68 10.68 8.10 10.03
N LEU A 69 11.24 9.28 9.78
CA LEU A 69 11.25 10.42 10.70
C LEU A 69 10.69 11.66 10.00
N GLN A 70 10.25 12.65 10.78
CA GLN A 70 10.15 14.01 10.27
C GLN A 70 11.53 14.53 9.87
N VAL A 71 11.59 15.43 8.88
CA VAL A 71 12.83 16.08 8.45
C VAL A 71 13.49 16.81 9.65
N PRO A 72 14.69 16.37 10.09
CA PRO A 72 15.37 16.93 11.26
C PRO A 72 16.19 18.16 10.85
N HIS A 73 15.53 19.33 10.77
CA HIS A 73 16.13 20.55 10.20
C HIS A 73 17.47 20.95 10.83
N GLU A 74 17.58 21.01 12.16
CA GLU A 74 18.80 21.45 12.84
C GLU A 74 20.00 20.54 12.51
N PHE A 75 19.78 19.23 12.49
CA PHE A 75 20.78 18.25 12.08
C PHE A 75 21.20 18.46 10.62
N LEU A 76 20.23 18.54 9.70
CA LEU A 76 20.50 18.66 8.26
C LEU A 76 21.18 19.98 7.92
N LYS A 77 20.79 21.09 8.57
CA LYS A 77 21.40 22.41 8.35
C LYS A 77 22.89 22.38 8.66
N ARG A 78 23.28 21.77 9.77
CA ARG A 78 24.70 21.57 10.12
C ARG A 78 25.38 20.59 9.16
N ALA A 79 24.81 19.40 9.00
CA ALA A 79 25.45 18.32 8.24
C ALA A 79 25.57 18.62 6.74
N ALA A 80 24.67 19.42 6.17
CA ALA A 80 24.78 19.95 4.81
C ALA A 80 25.79 21.10 4.73
N GLY A 81 25.87 21.94 5.76
CA GLY A 81 26.87 23.00 5.87
C GLY A 81 28.31 22.46 5.88
N ASP A 82 28.55 21.32 6.52
CA ASP A 82 29.85 20.64 6.56
C ASP A 82 30.38 20.26 5.16
N VAL A 83 29.48 20.08 4.17
CA VAL A 83 29.81 19.80 2.77
C VAL A 83 29.58 20.99 1.83
N GLY A 84 29.40 22.19 2.39
CA GLY A 84 29.26 23.44 1.63
C GLY A 84 27.86 23.70 1.06
N VAL A 85 26.84 22.95 1.47
CA VAL A 85 25.45 23.16 1.04
C VAL A 85 24.71 24.03 2.06
N VAL A 86 24.25 25.20 1.61
CA VAL A 86 23.50 26.15 2.45
C VAL A 86 22.00 25.85 2.36
N LEU A 87 21.42 25.38 3.46
CA LEU A 87 19.97 25.12 3.54
C LEU A 87 19.19 26.36 4.03
N PRO A 88 18.01 26.65 3.46
CA PRO A 88 17.09 27.67 3.94
C PRO A 88 16.40 27.22 5.24
N ASN A 89 15.37 27.93 5.70
CA ASN A 89 14.69 27.60 6.95
C ASN A 89 13.92 26.27 6.87
N ALA A 90 13.51 25.74 8.03
CA ALA A 90 12.67 24.56 8.10
C ALA A 90 11.42 24.69 7.21
N GLY A 91 11.17 23.68 6.38
CA GLY A 91 10.04 23.66 5.45
C GLY A 91 10.25 24.50 4.17
N GLU A 92 11.39 25.17 3.98
CA GLU A 92 11.74 25.89 2.74
C GLU A 92 12.63 25.07 1.79
N TYR A 93 12.79 23.78 2.07
CA TYR A 93 13.51 22.84 1.21
C TYR A 93 12.95 21.43 1.36
N GLY A 94 13.16 20.62 0.33
CA GLY A 94 12.93 19.18 0.33
C GLY A 94 14.25 18.43 0.44
N VAL A 95 14.23 17.29 1.13
CA VAL A 95 15.35 16.36 1.20
C VAL A 95 14.96 15.04 0.57
N GLY A 96 15.83 14.50 -0.28
CA GLY A 96 15.68 13.16 -0.83
C GLY A 96 16.74 12.23 -0.31
N MET A 97 16.35 11.07 0.24
CA MET A 97 17.27 9.95 0.40
C MET A 97 17.33 9.23 -0.95
N VAL A 98 18.52 9.00 -1.49
CA VAL A 98 18.71 8.40 -2.82
C VAL A 98 19.75 7.29 -2.76
N PHE A 99 19.36 6.12 -3.26
CA PHE A 99 20.26 5.00 -3.54
C PHE A 99 20.75 5.15 -4.97
N LEU A 100 22.07 5.08 -5.15
CA LEU A 100 22.76 5.29 -6.41
C LEU A 100 23.66 4.10 -6.73
N PRO A 101 24.02 3.89 -8.00
CA PRO A 101 25.03 2.91 -8.38
C PRO A 101 26.34 3.09 -7.59
N PRO A 102 27.00 2.00 -7.14
CA PRO A 102 28.26 2.09 -6.39
C PRO A 102 29.40 2.76 -7.18
N LEU A 103 29.44 2.53 -8.50
CA LEU A 103 30.45 3.08 -9.41
C LEU A 103 30.26 4.59 -9.61
N ALA A 104 31.32 5.36 -9.35
CA ALA A 104 31.28 6.83 -9.37
C ALA A 104 30.78 7.43 -10.71
N ASP A 105 31.25 6.92 -11.85
CA ASP A 105 30.82 7.41 -13.17
C ASP A 105 29.33 7.19 -13.42
N ARG A 106 28.79 6.04 -12.98
CA ARG A 106 27.38 5.68 -13.13
C ARG A 106 26.50 6.48 -12.18
N ARG A 107 26.99 6.68 -10.96
CA ARG A 107 26.38 7.58 -9.99
C ARG A 107 26.27 9.01 -10.52
N GLN A 108 27.34 9.55 -11.10
CA GLN A 108 27.34 10.90 -11.66
C GLN A 108 26.33 11.05 -12.80
N GLN A 109 26.15 10.02 -13.64
CA GLN A 109 25.12 10.00 -14.69
C GLN A 109 23.70 10.10 -14.11
N CYS A 110 23.41 9.36 -13.02
CA CYS A 110 22.13 9.47 -12.31
C CYS A 110 21.93 10.87 -11.71
N GLU A 111 22.96 11.45 -11.08
CA GLU A 111 22.91 12.79 -10.48
C GLU A 111 22.68 13.90 -11.52
N GLN A 112 23.34 13.80 -12.67
CA GLN A 112 23.12 14.72 -13.80
C GLN A 112 21.69 14.65 -14.32
N LEU A 113 21.13 13.45 -14.43
CA LEU A 113 19.74 13.26 -14.84
C LEU A 113 18.78 13.86 -13.81
N PHE A 114 19.08 13.68 -12.53
CA PHE A 114 18.31 14.29 -11.44
C PHE A 114 18.33 15.82 -11.54
N ALA A 115 19.52 16.41 -11.67
CA ALA A 115 19.69 17.86 -11.81
C ALA A 115 18.96 18.42 -13.04
N LYS A 116 19.02 17.70 -14.17
CA LYS A 116 18.28 18.04 -15.39
C LYS A 116 16.77 18.08 -15.15
N VAL A 117 16.21 17.03 -14.54
CA VAL A 117 14.76 16.96 -14.25
C VAL A 117 14.33 18.06 -13.28
N ILE A 118 15.12 18.34 -12.23
CA ILE A 118 14.85 19.43 -11.28
C ILE A 118 14.77 20.77 -12.02
N ALA A 119 15.72 21.06 -12.90
CA ALA A 119 15.75 22.29 -13.68
C ALA A 119 14.56 22.40 -14.66
N GLU A 120 14.21 21.30 -15.35
CA GLU A 120 13.05 21.23 -16.25
C GLU A 120 11.72 21.44 -15.51
N GLU A 121 11.64 21.03 -14.26
CA GLU A 121 10.47 21.25 -13.40
C GLU A 121 10.48 22.63 -12.71
N GLY A 122 11.45 23.49 -13.02
CA GLY A 122 11.55 24.85 -12.51
C GLY A 122 11.93 24.95 -11.03
N LEU A 123 12.54 23.91 -10.48
CA LEU A 123 13.04 23.89 -9.10
C LEU A 123 14.56 24.14 -9.08
N ARG A 124 15.07 24.52 -7.92
CA ARG A 124 16.49 24.81 -7.72
C ARG A 124 17.16 23.75 -6.85
N LEU A 125 18.18 23.10 -7.41
CA LEU A 125 19.05 22.18 -6.69
C LEU A 125 19.97 22.96 -5.74
N LEU A 126 19.96 22.63 -4.45
CA LEU A 126 20.86 23.21 -3.45
C LEU A 126 22.18 22.46 -3.36
N GLY A 127 22.14 21.13 -3.49
CA GLY A 127 23.35 20.30 -3.50
C GLY A 127 23.09 18.87 -3.05
N TRP A 128 24.19 18.14 -2.86
CA TRP A 128 24.21 16.75 -2.43
C TRP A 128 25.08 16.58 -1.19
N ARG A 129 24.70 15.63 -0.34
CA ARG A 129 25.46 15.18 0.84
C ARG A 129 25.62 13.67 0.80
N ASP A 130 26.83 13.18 1.02
CA ASP A 130 27.07 11.75 1.20
C ASP A 130 26.57 11.33 2.58
N VAL A 131 25.81 10.24 2.65
CA VAL A 131 25.31 9.73 3.93
C VAL A 131 26.43 8.92 4.58
N PRO A 132 26.87 9.25 5.81
CA PRO A 132 27.92 8.52 6.48
C PRO A 132 27.43 7.14 6.92
N VAL A 133 27.83 6.11 6.17
CA VAL A 133 27.52 4.70 6.43
C VAL A 133 28.76 3.91 6.85
N LYS A 134 28.55 2.84 7.60
CA LYS A 134 29.58 1.87 8.01
C LYS A 134 29.30 0.50 7.41
N SER A 135 29.77 0.26 6.20
CA SER A 135 29.54 -0.98 5.46
C SER A 135 30.12 -2.23 6.14
N ASP A 136 31.09 -2.08 7.03
CA ASP A 136 31.63 -3.17 7.86
C ASP A 136 30.64 -3.65 8.94
N ALA A 137 29.63 -2.84 9.29
CA ALA A 137 28.59 -3.18 10.27
C ALA A 137 27.54 -4.19 9.75
N ILE A 138 27.54 -4.50 8.46
CA ILE A 138 26.54 -5.36 7.81
C ILE A 138 27.15 -6.64 7.24
N GLY A 139 26.33 -7.68 7.08
CA GLY A 139 26.74 -8.97 6.51
C GLY A 139 27.31 -8.85 5.09
N PRO A 140 28.17 -9.80 4.67
CA PRO A 140 28.79 -9.76 3.34
C PRO A 140 27.77 -9.84 2.20
N VAL A 141 26.66 -10.56 2.40
CA VAL A 141 25.58 -10.67 1.42
C VAL A 141 24.89 -9.32 1.23
N ALA A 142 24.53 -8.62 2.31
CA ALA A 142 23.98 -7.26 2.23
C ALA A 142 24.95 -6.26 1.58
N ARG A 143 26.24 -6.36 1.90
CA ARG A 143 27.31 -5.54 1.31
C ARG A 143 27.44 -5.72 -0.19
N SER A 144 27.18 -6.93 -0.71
CA SER A 144 27.32 -7.22 -2.15
C SER A 144 26.33 -6.46 -3.04
N THR A 145 25.16 -6.09 -2.49
CA THR A 145 24.13 -5.31 -3.18
C THR A 145 23.95 -3.91 -2.61
N GLU A 146 24.89 -3.46 -1.76
CA GLU A 146 24.86 -2.13 -1.12
C GLU A 146 24.91 -1.01 -2.16
N PRO A 147 23.92 -0.10 -2.19
CA PRO A 147 23.97 1.08 -3.05
C PRO A 147 24.82 2.18 -2.41
N PHE A 148 25.28 3.12 -3.22
CA PHE A 148 25.87 4.35 -2.68
C PHE A 148 24.77 5.32 -2.27
N MET A 149 24.75 5.76 -1.02
CA MET A 149 23.65 6.55 -0.45
C MET A 149 24.00 8.03 -0.36
N ARG A 150 23.14 8.87 -0.95
CA ARG A 150 23.28 10.32 -0.86
C ARG A 150 21.96 10.99 -0.52
N GLN A 151 22.05 12.13 0.12
CA GLN A 151 20.95 13.07 0.31
C GLN A 151 21.03 14.18 -0.73
N ILE A 152 19.90 14.47 -1.39
CA ILE A 152 19.74 15.60 -2.30
C ILE A 152 18.88 16.68 -1.63
N PHE A 153 19.23 17.95 -1.82
CA PHE A 153 18.48 19.07 -1.28
C PHE A 153 17.92 19.97 -2.39
N ILE A 154 16.63 20.27 -2.33
CA ILE A 154 15.92 21.06 -3.35
C ILE A 154 15.22 22.23 -2.68
N ALA A 155 15.40 23.44 -3.17
CA ALA A 155 14.78 24.62 -2.58
C ALA A 155 13.28 24.69 -2.89
N ARG A 156 12.48 25.09 -1.89
CA ARG A 156 11.12 25.58 -2.09
C ARG A 156 11.17 27.10 -2.21
N ASP A 157 11.16 27.59 -3.44
CA ASP A 157 11.16 29.03 -3.70
C ASP A 157 9.72 29.59 -3.51
N VAL A 158 8.96 29.81 -4.59
CA VAL A 158 7.64 30.49 -4.54
C VAL A 158 6.44 29.58 -4.22
N LEU A 159 6.65 28.26 -4.18
CA LEU A 159 5.57 27.29 -4.03
C LEU A 159 5.11 27.21 -2.57
N ASN A 160 3.81 27.02 -2.36
CA ASN A 160 3.31 26.63 -1.05
C ASN A 160 3.71 25.17 -0.73
N GLU A 161 3.57 24.76 0.53
CA GLU A 161 4.02 23.44 1.00
C GLU A 161 3.39 22.28 0.19
N ALA A 162 2.07 22.30 -0.01
CA ALA A 162 1.36 21.24 -0.72
C ALA A 162 1.71 21.18 -2.21
N GLN A 163 1.93 22.34 -2.85
CA GLN A 163 2.39 22.42 -4.24
C GLN A 163 3.82 21.90 -4.35
N PHE A 164 4.67 22.20 -3.37
CA PHE A 164 6.05 21.75 -3.36
C PHE A 164 6.17 20.24 -3.18
N GLU A 165 5.44 19.64 -2.21
CA GLU A 165 5.38 18.18 -2.07
C GLU A 165 4.91 17.50 -3.36
N ARG A 166 3.87 18.04 -4.01
CA ARG A 166 3.40 17.55 -5.31
C ARG A 166 4.49 17.63 -6.39
N LYS A 167 5.25 18.72 -6.41
CA LYS A 167 6.33 18.92 -7.38
C LYS A 167 7.50 17.97 -7.12
N LEU A 168 7.85 17.73 -5.86
CA LEU A 168 8.82 16.71 -5.47
C LEU A 168 8.39 15.31 -5.91
N TYR A 169 7.10 14.97 -5.75
CA TYR A 169 6.54 13.71 -6.26
C TYR A 169 6.68 13.59 -7.79
N VAL A 170 6.35 14.64 -8.55
CA VAL A 170 6.55 14.67 -10.02
C VAL A 170 8.02 14.49 -10.37
N VAL A 171 8.94 15.21 -9.72
CA VAL A 171 10.39 15.06 -9.93
C VAL A 171 10.83 13.62 -9.66
N ARG A 172 10.42 13.03 -8.53
CA ARG A 172 10.75 11.65 -8.18
C ARG A 172 10.33 10.68 -9.27
N LYS A 173 9.06 10.74 -9.71
CA LYS A 173 8.52 9.86 -10.76
C LYS A 173 9.23 10.04 -12.09
N ARG A 174 9.50 11.29 -12.49
CA ARG A 174 10.26 11.58 -13.72
C ARG A 174 11.67 11.02 -13.68
N VAL A 175 12.37 11.18 -12.57
CA VAL A 175 13.74 10.65 -12.42
C VAL A 175 13.73 9.13 -12.38
N GLU A 176 12.83 8.49 -11.62
CA GLU A 176 12.68 7.04 -11.60
C GLU A 176 12.46 6.46 -13.01
N ASN A 177 11.55 7.08 -13.77
CA ASN A 177 11.28 6.70 -15.15
C ASN A 177 12.49 6.92 -16.07
N ALA A 178 13.13 8.09 -15.97
CA ALA A 178 14.25 8.44 -16.82
C ALA A 178 15.47 7.53 -16.57
N VAL A 179 15.79 7.21 -15.30
CA VAL A 179 16.84 6.24 -14.96
C VAL A 179 16.44 4.83 -15.41
N GLY A 180 15.18 4.43 -15.21
CA GLY A 180 14.66 3.13 -15.63
C GLY A 180 14.70 2.86 -17.13
N GLN A 181 14.60 3.92 -17.94
CA GLN A 181 14.68 3.86 -19.41
C GLN A 181 16.09 4.13 -19.95
N SER A 182 17.00 4.65 -19.12
CA SER A 182 18.38 4.98 -19.51
C SER A 182 19.24 3.74 -19.77
N ALA A 183 20.32 3.89 -20.54
CA ALA A 183 21.34 2.87 -20.73
C ALA A 183 22.40 2.81 -19.61
N ILE A 184 22.15 3.45 -18.46
CA ILE A 184 23.09 3.50 -17.34
C ILE A 184 23.28 2.07 -16.79
N GLN A 185 24.51 1.59 -16.78
CA GLN A 185 24.88 0.32 -16.13
C GLN A 185 24.74 0.46 -14.61
N GLY A 186 24.19 -0.54 -13.94
CA GLY A 186 23.91 -0.47 -12.51
C GLY A 186 22.67 0.34 -12.16
N ARG A 187 21.83 0.72 -13.12
CA ARG A 187 20.58 1.48 -12.89
C ARG A 187 19.64 0.78 -11.91
N GLU A 188 19.72 -0.54 -11.77
CA GLU A 188 18.98 -1.34 -10.80
C GLU A 188 19.22 -0.91 -9.33
N TYR A 189 20.40 -0.36 -9.01
CA TYR A 189 20.68 0.18 -7.67
C TYR A 189 19.94 1.50 -7.40
N PHE A 190 19.44 2.16 -8.46
CA PHE A 190 18.78 3.45 -8.33
C PHE A 190 17.41 3.32 -7.70
N TYR A 191 17.22 3.96 -6.55
CA TYR A 191 15.95 4.00 -5.85
C TYR A 191 15.87 5.24 -4.96
N ILE A 192 14.67 5.82 -4.81
CA ILE A 192 14.44 6.99 -3.96
C ILE A 192 13.54 6.56 -2.80
N PRO A 193 14.11 6.19 -1.62
CA PRO A 193 13.33 5.89 -0.43
C PRO A 193 12.35 6.99 -0.02
N SER A 194 12.78 8.25 -0.08
CA SER A 194 11.96 9.42 0.23
C SER A 194 12.45 10.63 -0.55
N LEU A 195 11.54 11.52 -0.95
CA LEU A 195 11.84 12.87 -1.44
C LEU A 195 10.71 13.80 -1.00
N SER A 196 10.91 14.48 0.13
CA SER A 196 9.87 15.26 0.81
C SER A 196 10.49 16.39 1.65
N ALA A 197 9.72 17.43 1.92
CA ALA A 197 10.01 18.48 2.91
C ALA A 197 9.59 18.07 4.33
N ASN A 198 8.74 17.05 4.46
CA ASN A 198 8.12 16.66 5.72
C ASN A 198 8.73 15.40 6.33
N THR A 199 9.07 14.40 5.51
CA THR A 199 9.59 13.11 5.98
C THR A 199 10.91 12.71 5.34
N ILE A 200 11.68 11.88 6.04
CA ILE A 200 12.89 11.23 5.55
C ILE A 200 12.95 9.78 6.01
N VAL A 201 13.39 8.88 5.12
CA VAL A 201 13.46 7.44 5.39
C VAL A 201 14.90 6.96 5.39
N TYR A 202 15.31 6.30 6.47
CA TYR A 202 16.55 5.53 6.58
C TYR A 202 16.17 4.05 6.59
N LYS A 203 16.60 3.30 5.58
CA LYS A 203 16.25 1.88 5.46
C LYS A 203 17.29 1.11 4.69
N GLY A 204 17.38 -0.18 4.92
CA GLY A 204 18.27 -1.02 4.15
C GLY A 204 18.13 -2.48 4.49
N LEU A 205 19.00 -3.30 3.90
CA LEU A 205 19.10 -4.71 4.19
C LEU A 205 19.89 -4.93 5.48
N LEU A 206 19.24 -4.60 6.60
CA LEU A 206 19.83 -4.47 7.92
C LEU A 206 19.03 -5.31 8.92
N LEU A 207 19.72 -5.89 9.90
CA LEU A 207 19.08 -6.32 11.13
C LEU A 207 18.72 -5.08 11.97
N PRO A 208 17.64 -5.13 12.79
CA PRO A 208 17.25 -4.03 13.67
C PRO A 208 18.39 -3.35 14.44
N HIS A 209 19.24 -4.12 15.13
CA HIS A 209 20.35 -3.60 15.92
C HIS A 209 21.49 -3.00 15.07
N GLN A 210 21.56 -3.31 13.77
CA GLN A 210 22.56 -2.77 12.85
C GLN A 210 22.19 -1.36 12.36
N MET A 211 20.94 -0.91 12.51
CA MET A 211 20.46 0.38 11.98
C MET A 211 21.34 1.55 12.42
N SER A 212 21.52 1.70 13.75
CA SER A 212 22.35 2.76 14.31
C SER A 212 23.84 2.50 14.08
N ALA A 213 24.26 1.23 14.00
CA ALA A 213 25.65 0.88 13.71
C ALA A 213 26.07 1.24 12.29
N TYR A 214 25.16 1.09 11.31
CA TYR A 214 25.35 1.37 9.90
C TYR A 214 25.19 2.87 9.59
N TYR A 215 24.01 3.45 9.84
CA TYR A 215 23.75 4.87 9.61
C TYR A 215 24.25 5.75 10.76
N GLN A 216 25.39 6.43 10.57
CA GLN A 216 25.98 7.22 11.66
C GLN A 216 25.12 8.42 12.06
N ASP A 217 24.33 8.97 11.13
CA ASP A 217 23.39 10.05 11.38
C ASP A 217 22.44 9.75 12.55
N LEU A 218 22.00 8.49 12.69
CA LEU A 218 21.06 8.07 13.74
C LEU A 218 21.65 8.11 15.15
N LYS A 219 22.96 8.26 15.30
CA LYS A 219 23.63 8.43 16.61
C LYS A 219 23.73 9.90 17.03
N ASP A 220 23.43 10.83 16.12
CA ASP A 220 23.61 12.25 16.36
C ASP A 220 22.45 12.82 17.19
N ALA A 221 22.78 13.40 18.35
CA ALA A 221 21.77 13.92 19.27
C ALA A 221 20.96 15.11 18.71
N SER A 222 21.45 15.82 17.68
CA SER A 222 20.70 16.88 17.01
C SER A 222 19.65 16.33 16.02
N LEU A 223 19.73 15.04 15.68
CA LEU A 223 18.72 14.37 14.86
C LEU A 223 17.48 14.11 15.71
N THR A 224 16.54 15.05 15.66
CA THR A 224 15.33 15.05 16.48
C THR A 224 14.08 14.87 15.63
N SER A 225 13.07 14.20 16.20
CA SER A 225 11.77 14.00 15.55
C SER A 225 10.67 13.94 16.60
N ALA A 226 9.44 14.32 16.24
CA ALA A 226 8.28 14.13 17.12
C ALA A 226 7.61 12.77 16.90
N LEU A 227 7.86 12.12 15.77
CA LEU A 227 7.39 10.78 15.44
C LEU A 227 8.51 9.94 14.84
N ALA A 228 8.46 8.63 15.07
CA ALA A 228 9.31 7.65 14.44
C ALA A 228 8.48 6.42 14.07
N LEU A 229 8.39 6.12 12.78
CA LEU A 229 7.71 4.94 12.25
C LEU A 229 8.77 3.91 11.82
N VAL A 230 8.71 2.71 12.37
CA VAL A 230 9.70 1.65 12.17
C VAL A 230 9.09 0.37 11.63
N HIS A 231 9.92 -0.40 10.96
CA HIS A 231 9.53 -1.70 10.43
C HIS A 231 10.70 -2.66 10.31
N SER A 232 10.47 -3.91 10.70
CA SER A 232 11.37 -5.05 10.52
C SER A 232 10.71 -6.04 9.57
N ARG A 233 11.36 -6.33 8.44
CA ARG A 233 10.84 -7.21 7.39
C ARG A 233 11.20 -8.67 7.66
N PHE A 234 10.27 -9.57 7.36
CA PHE A 234 10.57 -10.99 7.13
C PHE A 234 10.05 -11.34 5.73
N SER A 235 10.93 -11.89 4.91
CA SER A 235 10.63 -12.30 3.55
C SER A 235 10.64 -13.82 3.43
N THR A 236 9.87 -14.33 2.47
CA THR A 236 9.91 -15.75 2.11
C THR A 236 11.12 -16.12 1.25
N ASN A 237 11.96 -15.15 0.89
CA ASN A 237 13.20 -15.35 0.14
C ASN A 237 14.45 -14.85 0.89
N THR A 238 15.60 -15.36 0.47
CA THR A 238 16.92 -14.95 0.97
C THR A 238 17.62 -13.92 0.06
N PHE A 239 16.89 -13.24 -0.83
CA PHE A 239 17.49 -12.42 -1.87
C PHE A 239 17.68 -10.97 -1.41
N PRO A 240 18.93 -10.46 -1.40
CA PRO A 240 19.28 -9.22 -0.70
C PRO A 240 18.89 -7.96 -1.49
N THR A 241 17.66 -7.47 -1.34
CA THR A 241 17.16 -6.29 -2.07
C THR A 241 16.92 -5.07 -1.15
N TRP A 242 17.81 -4.08 -1.20
CA TRP A 242 17.71 -2.84 -0.41
C TRP A 242 16.40 -2.05 -0.61
N PRO A 243 15.86 -1.88 -1.84
CA PRO A 243 14.65 -1.08 -2.05
C PRO A 243 13.38 -1.63 -1.38
N LEU A 244 13.32 -2.96 -1.16
CA LEU A 244 12.15 -3.65 -0.60
C LEU A 244 12.07 -3.55 0.93
N ALA A 245 13.13 -3.08 1.61
CA ALA A 245 13.02 -2.73 3.01
C ALA A 245 11.95 -1.65 3.21
N HIS A 246 11.24 -1.69 4.33
CA HIS A 246 10.33 -0.64 4.77
C HIS A 246 11.05 0.31 5.74
N PRO A 247 10.48 1.48 6.09
CA PRO A 247 9.23 2.08 5.59
C PRO A 247 9.23 2.41 4.09
N TYR A 248 8.03 2.56 3.53
CA TYR A 248 7.83 3.28 2.27
C TYR A 248 7.59 4.77 2.53
N ARG A 249 7.08 5.54 1.56
CA ARG A 249 7.07 7.01 1.64
C ARG A 249 6.04 7.51 2.64
N TYR A 250 4.88 6.85 2.69
CA TYR A 250 3.78 7.20 3.56
C TYR A 250 3.47 6.11 4.58
N MET A 251 3.97 4.88 4.40
CA MET A 251 3.45 3.76 5.18
C MET A 251 4.42 2.62 5.50
N CYS A 252 4.05 1.84 6.51
CA CYS A 252 4.55 0.51 6.82
C CYS A 252 3.40 -0.49 6.78
N HIS A 253 3.63 -1.66 6.18
CA HIS A 253 2.64 -2.70 6.03
C HIS A 253 3.06 -3.93 6.82
N ASN A 254 2.22 -4.40 7.74
CA ASN A 254 2.33 -5.74 8.25
C ASN A 254 1.19 -6.59 7.67
N GLY A 255 1.48 -7.46 6.72
CA GLY A 255 0.39 -8.08 5.98
C GLY A 255 0.76 -8.55 4.59
N GLU A 256 -0.26 -8.96 3.85
CA GLU A 256 -0.17 -9.32 2.44
C GLU A 256 -1.44 -8.83 1.73
N ILE A 257 -1.30 -8.12 0.61
CA ILE A 257 -2.44 -7.73 -0.23
C ILE A 257 -2.76 -8.84 -1.23
N ASN A 258 -3.78 -9.64 -0.95
CA ASN A 258 -4.15 -10.79 -1.78
C ASN A 258 -4.91 -10.41 -3.06
N THR A 259 -5.43 -9.17 -3.16
CA THR A 259 -6.08 -8.65 -4.38
C THR A 259 -5.14 -7.90 -5.34
N LEU A 260 -3.81 -7.94 -5.09
CA LEU A 260 -2.82 -7.09 -5.76
C LEU A 260 -2.95 -7.05 -7.30
N LYS A 261 -2.98 -8.22 -7.96
CA LYS A 261 -3.05 -8.29 -9.43
C LYS A 261 -4.27 -7.55 -9.99
N GLY A 262 -5.41 -7.66 -9.30
CA GLY A 262 -6.62 -6.93 -9.65
C GLY A 262 -6.43 -5.43 -9.48
N ASN A 263 -5.92 -4.99 -8.34
CA ASN A 263 -5.72 -3.58 -8.02
C ASN A 263 -4.76 -2.88 -8.99
N VAL A 264 -3.63 -3.52 -9.30
CA VAL A 264 -2.63 -3.00 -10.25
C VAL A 264 -3.24 -2.86 -11.65
N ASN A 265 -3.95 -3.89 -12.13
CA ASN A 265 -4.61 -3.85 -13.43
C ASN A 265 -5.67 -2.76 -13.51
N TRP A 266 -6.46 -2.56 -12.45
CA TRP A 266 -7.46 -1.52 -12.40
C TRP A 266 -6.85 -0.11 -12.35
N MET A 267 -5.77 0.08 -11.57
CA MET A 267 -5.01 1.34 -11.57
C MET A 267 -4.44 1.65 -12.96
N ARG A 268 -3.90 0.65 -13.65
CA ARG A 268 -3.42 0.77 -15.03
C ARG A 268 -4.53 1.13 -16.00
N ALA A 269 -5.68 0.46 -15.93
CA ALA A 269 -6.83 0.71 -16.79
C ALA A 269 -7.39 2.14 -16.62
N ARG A 270 -7.28 2.72 -15.42
CA ARG A 270 -7.73 4.09 -15.14
C ARG A 270 -6.87 5.16 -15.80
N GLN A 271 -5.58 4.90 -16.07
CA GLN A 271 -4.64 5.93 -16.51
C GLN A 271 -5.14 6.75 -17.71
N GLY A 272 -5.78 6.10 -18.70
CA GLY A 272 -6.31 6.77 -19.88
C GLY A 272 -7.54 7.67 -19.65
N ARG A 273 -8.09 7.72 -18.42
CA ARG A 273 -9.25 8.56 -18.05
C ARG A 273 -8.97 9.48 -16.87
N LEU A 274 -7.75 9.48 -16.34
CA LEU A 274 -7.42 10.33 -15.21
C LEU A 274 -7.35 11.80 -15.66
N ASN A 275 -8.00 12.66 -14.89
CA ASN A 275 -7.87 14.11 -15.00
C ASN A 275 -7.75 14.71 -13.60
N SER A 276 -6.85 15.66 -13.40
CA SER A 276 -6.66 16.29 -12.09
C SER A 276 -6.25 17.74 -12.26
N ASP A 277 -7.03 18.66 -11.69
CA ASP A 277 -6.70 20.10 -11.71
C ASP A 277 -5.41 20.39 -10.93
N LEU A 278 -5.12 19.59 -9.89
CA LEU A 278 -3.94 19.76 -9.04
C LEU A 278 -2.64 19.31 -9.70
N PHE A 279 -2.69 18.31 -10.58
CA PHE A 279 -1.54 17.88 -11.38
C PHE A 279 -1.47 18.57 -12.74
N GLY A 280 -2.61 18.92 -13.34
CA GLY A 280 -2.69 19.48 -14.68
C GLY A 280 -1.86 18.66 -15.67
N LYS A 281 -0.93 19.34 -16.36
CA LYS A 281 -0.03 18.74 -17.35
C LYS A 281 1.00 17.78 -16.76
N ASP A 282 1.23 17.80 -15.44
CA ASP A 282 2.20 16.92 -14.80
C ASP A 282 1.65 15.49 -14.64
N LEU A 283 0.34 15.27 -14.80
CA LEU A 283 -0.30 13.96 -14.59
C LEU A 283 0.28 12.86 -15.49
N GLU A 284 0.49 13.15 -16.78
CA GLU A 284 1.07 12.18 -17.73
C GLU A 284 2.50 11.78 -17.36
N LYS A 285 3.23 12.68 -16.68
CA LYS A 285 4.62 12.44 -16.25
C LYS A 285 4.69 11.41 -15.11
N LEU A 286 3.58 11.12 -14.45
CA LEU A 286 3.49 10.19 -13.32
C LEU A 286 3.33 8.72 -13.76
N TYR A 287 3.05 8.45 -15.04
CA TYR A 287 2.82 7.09 -15.52
C TYR A 287 4.11 6.26 -15.62
N PRO A 288 4.09 4.95 -15.30
CA PRO A 288 2.99 4.26 -14.62
C PRO A 288 2.88 4.67 -13.15
N ILE A 289 1.66 4.86 -12.64
CA ILE A 289 1.44 5.26 -11.24
C ILE A 289 1.92 4.16 -10.30
N VAL A 290 1.39 2.94 -10.50
CA VAL A 290 1.78 1.72 -9.80
C VAL A 290 2.64 0.88 -10.75
N SER A 291 3.83 0.47 -10.30
CA SER A 291 4.73 -0.36 -11.10
C SER A 291 4.54 -1.84 -10.79
N GLU A 292 4.42 -2.68 -11.82
CA GLU A 292 4.15 -4.13 -11.70
C GLU A 292 5.30 -4.94 -11.06
N GLN A 293 6.52 -4.40 -11.03
CA GLN A 293 7.73 -5.08 -10.55
C GLN A 293 8.11 -4.69 -9.11
N GLN A 294 7.12 -4.47 -8.25
CA GLN A 294 7.33 -4.05 -6.86
C GLN A 294 6.54 -4.97 -5.91
N SER A 295 6.91 -4.96 -4.63
CA SER A 295 6.12 -5.65 -3.61
C SER A 295 4.69 -5.11 -3.56
N ASP A 296 3.79 -5.92 -3.01
CA ASP A 296 2.40 -5.55 -2.76
C ASP A 296 2.28 -4.22 -1.98
N SER A 297 3.14 -4.06 -0.98
CA SER A 297 3.21 -2.95 -0.05
C SER A 297 3.73 -1.68 -0.72
N ALA A 298 4.71 -1.80 -1.61
CA ALA A 298 5.16 -0.68 -2.45
C ALA A 298 4.07 -0.24 -3.42
N CYS A 299 3.31 -1.18 -3.98
CA CYS A 299 2.19 -0.86 -4.86
C CYS A 299 1.09 -0.10 -4.13
N LEU A 300 0.79 -0.49 -2.90
CA LEU A 300 -0.14 0.21 -2.03
C LEU A 300 0.35 1.62 -1.68
N ASP A 301 1.63 1.77 -1.29
CA ASP A 301 2.24 3.08 -1.01
C ASP A 301 2.17 4.03 -2.21
N ASN A 302 2.43 3.54 -3.43
CA ASN A 302 2.28 4.34 -4.66
C ASN A 302 0.83 4.83 -4.85
N ALA A 303 -0.17 3.98 -4.58
CA ALA A 303 -1.58 4.35 -4.68
C ALA A 303 -1.95 5.39 -3.61
N ILE A 304 -1.44 5.22 -2.38
CA ILE A 304 -1.62 6.17 -1.28
C ILE A 304 -1.05 7.54 -1.66
N GLU A 305 0.24 7.59 -2.03
CA GLU A 305 0.93 8.82 -2.41
C GLU A 305 0.23 9.51 -3.59
N PHE A 306 -0.17 8.76 -4.61
CA PHE A 306 -0.88 9.32 -5.76
C PHE A 306 -2.19 10.00 -5.36
N LEU A 307 -3.03 9.34 -4.55
CA LEU A 307 -4.30 9.89 -4.11
C LEU A 307 -4.13 11.06 -3.13
N THR A 308 -3.14 11.01 -2.25
CA THR A 308 -2.82 12.09 -1.31
C THR A 308 -2.30 13.33 -2.06
N MET A 309 -1.35 13.15 -2.99
CA MET A 309 -0.88 14.24 -3.85
C MET A 309 -1.99 14.77 -4.78
N GLY A 310 -2.98 13.92 -5.08
CA GLY A 310 -4.24 14.29 -5.76
C GLY A 310 -5.20 15.13 -4.93
N GLY A 311 -4.86 15.49 -3.68
CA GLY A 311 -5.61 16.44 -2.85
C GLY A 311 -6.53 15.82 -1.79
N ARG A 312 -6.52 14.49 -1.63
CA ARG A 312 -7.24 13.82 -0.53
C ARG A 312 -6.38 13.78 0.74
N SER A 313 -7.02 13.93 1.90
CA SER A 313 -6.32 13.73 3.18
C SER A 313 -5.93 12.26 3.32
N LEU A 314 -4.85 11.99 4.06
CA LEU A 314 -4.35 10.63 4.23
C LEU A 314 -5.41 9.69 4.84
N PRO A 315 -6.20 10.08 5.87
CA PRO A 315 -7.31 9.26 6.35
C PRO A 315 -8.39 8.96 5.29
N HIS A 316 -8.71 9.91 4.42
CA HIS A 316 -9.66 9.69 3.32
C HIS A 316 -9.11 8.63 2.35
N VAL A 317 -7.84 8.74 1.98
CA VAL A 317 -7.18 7.74 1.11
C VAL A 317 -7.21 6.35 1.75
N MET A 318 -6.98 6.24 3.05
CA MET A 318 -7.07 4.96 3.76
C MET A 318 -8.50 4.40 3.76
N MET A 319 -9.53 5.23 3.95
CA MET A 319 -10.93 4.80 3.83
C MET A 319 -11.32 4.33 2.42
N MET A 320 -10.68 4.86 1.37
CA MET A 320 -10.90 4.42 -0.02
C MET A 320 -10.21 3.10 -0.34
N LEU A 321 -8.95 2.93 0.09
CA LEU A 321 -8.13 1.77 -0.26
C LEU A 321 -8.40 0.57 0.66
N ILE A 322 -8.61 0.82 1.96
CA ILE A 322 -8.88 -0.19 2.98
C ILE A 322 -10.20 0.16 3.69
N PRO A 323 -11.35 0.07 2.99
CA PRO A 323 -12.65 0.41 3.56
C PRO A 323 -13.06 -0.60 4.64
N GLU A 324 -13.80 -0.12 5.65
CA GLU A 324 -14.42 -0.99 6.65
C GLU A 324 -15.58 -1.79 6.04
N PRO A 325 -15.99 -2.93 6.62
CA PRO A 325 -17.09 -3.74 6.09
C PRO A 325 -18.42 -2.97 6.22
N TRP A 326 -18.92 -2.46 5.09
CA TRP A 326 -20.05 -1.52 5.05
C TRP A 326 -21.34 -2.10 4.44
N VAL A 327 -21.24 -3.13 3.59
CA VAL A 327 -22.38 -3.64 2.79
C VAL A 327 -23.44 -4.29 3.67
N ALA A 328 -23.04 -5.19 4.56
CA ALA A 328 -23.93 -5.98 5.41
C ALA A 328 -24.02 -5.46 6.86
N ASN A 329 -23.50 -4.26 7.15
CA ASN A 329 -23.49 -3.71 8.51
C ASN A 329 -24.74 -2.83 8.77
N PRO A 330 -25.76 -3.32 9.50
CA PRO A 330 -27.00 -2.56 9.72
C PRO A 330 -26.83 -1.37 10.68
N GLN A 331 -25.77 -1.36 11.49
CA GLN A 331 -25.51 -0.33 12.51
C GLN A 331 -24.72 0.86 11.95
N MET A 332 -24.23 0.78 10.71
CA MET A 332 -23.48 1.85 10.08
C MET A 332 -24.37 3.05 9.78
N ASP A 333 -23.87 4.25 10.10
CA ASP A 333 -24.47 5.51 9.71
C ASP A 333 -24.73 5.58 8.19
N LEU A 334 -25.87 6.17 7.80
CA LEU A 334 -26.33 6.18 6.42
C LEU A 334 -25.47 7.07 5.51
N ASP A 335 -24.93 8.16 6.04
CA ASP A 335 -24.07 9.03 5.26
C ASP A 335 -22.71 8.34 5.05
N ARG A 336 -22.20 7.66 6.09
CA ARG A 336 -21.00 6.81 5.99
C ARG A 336 -21.18 5.67 4.99
N ARG A 337 -22.34 5.00 5.00
CA ARG A 337 -22.67 3.98 3.99
C ARG A 337 -22.70 4.60 2.58
N GLY A 338 -23.30 5.78 2.43
CA GLY A 338 -23.33 6.52 1.18
C GLY A 338 -21.93 6.86 0.66
N PHE A 339 -21.01 7.26 1.55
CA PHE A 339 -19.60 7.49 1.22
C PHE A 339 -18.92 6.22 0.69
N TYR A 340 -19.06 5.08 1.36
CA TYR A 340 -18.42 3.85 0.91
C TYR A 340 -19.02 3.31 -0.38
N GLU A 341 -20.35 3.39 -0.54
CA GLU A 341 -21.01 2.98 -1.78
C GLU A 341 -20.56 3.84 -2.97
N TYR A 342 -20.41 5.15 -2.76
CA TYR A 342 -19.87 6.07 -3.76
C TYR A 342 -18.43 5.68 -4.14
N HIS A 343 -17.55 5.45 -3.16
CA HIS A 343 -16.15 5.15 -3.42
C HIS A 343 -15.91 3.73 -3.96
N ALA A 344 -16.75 2.76 -3.62
CA ALA A 344 -16.69 1.41 -4.19
C ALA A 344 -16.90 1.40 -5.71
N ALA A 345 -17.62 2.38 -6.26
CA ALA A 345 -17.72 2.57 -7.71
C ALA A 345 -16.38 3.00 -8.34
N MET A 346 -15.60 3.80 -7.61
CA MET A 346 -14.33 4.38 -8.07
C MET A 346 -13.14 3.42 -7.86
N GLN A 347 -13.01 2.87 -6.66
CA GLN A 347 -11.84 2.15 -6.18
C GLN A 347 -12.26 0.82 -5.55
N GLU A 348 -11.69 -0.27 -6.07
CA GLU A 348 -11.77 -1.58 -5.41
C GLU A 348 -10.89 -1.61 -4.15
N PRO A 349 -11.30 -2.38 -3.12
CA PRO A 349 -10.51 -2.56 -1.92
C PRO A 349 -9.16 -3.25 -2.20
N TRP A 350 -8.12 -2.74 -1.57
CA TRP A 350 -6.82 -3.39 -1.44
C TRP A 350 -6.88 -4.31 -0.23
N ASP A 351 -7.27 -5.55 -0.49
CA ASP A 351 -7.70 -6.51 0.54
C ASP A 351 -6.63 -7.55 0.84
N GLY A 352 -6.79 -8.21 1.99
CA GLY A 352 -5.83 -9.13 2.58
C GLY A 352 -5.48 -8.73 4.03
N PRO A 353 -4.81 -9.61 4.79
CA PRO A 353 -4.39 -9.27 6.14
C PRO A 353 -3.51 -8.03 6.12
N ALA A 354 -3.87 -6.98 6.86
CA ALA A 354 -3.12 -5.74 6.84
C ALA A 354 -3.23 -5.01 8.17
N ALA A 355 -2.10 -4.73 8.80
CA ALA A 355 -1.95 -3.62 9.74
C ALA A 355 -1.06 -2.56 9.08
N VAL A 356 -1.67 -1.44 8.71
CA VAL A 356 -1.01 -0.35 8.00
C VAL A 356 -0.82 0.81 8.94
N CYS A 357 0.43 1.13 9.25
CA CYS A 357 0.80 2.37 9.93
C CYS A 357 1.22 3.39 8.87
N PHE A 358 0.73 4.62 8.96
CA PHE A 358 0.91 5.63 7.93
C PHE A 358 1.16 7.03 8.51
N THR A 359 1.85 7.88 7.76
CA THR A 359 2.13 9.27 8.15
C THR A 359 2.47 10.14 6.95
N ASP A 360 2.11 11.43 7.02
CA ASP A 360 2.58 12.48 6.11
C ASP A 360 3.62 13.40 6.78
N GLY A 361 4.11 13.02 7.97
CA GLY A 361 5.00 13.82 8.80
C GLY A 361 4.30 14.79 9.75
N LYS A 362 3.00 15.06 9.60
CA LYS A 362 2.20 15.90 10.51
C LYS A 362 1.19 15.07 11.29
N LEU A 363 0.50 14.19 10.57
CA LEU A 363 -0.40 13.19 11.10
C LEU A 363 0.29 11.83 11.08
N ILE A 364 0.06 11.02 12.11
CA ILE A 364 0.45 9.62 12.14
C ILE A 364 -0.74 8.78 12.58
N GLY A 365 -0.89 7.62 11.96
CA GLY A 365 -2.01 6.74 12.25
C GLY A 365 -1.76 5.29 11.93
N ALA A 366 -2.76 4.49 12.25
CA ALA A 366 -2.82 3.09 11.87
C ALA A 366 -4.26 2.67 11.58
N THR A 367 -4.41 1.75 10.63
CA THR A 367 -5.67 1.06 10.35
C THR A 367 -5.40 -0.43 10.18
N LEU A 368 -6.44 -1.22 10.43
CA LEU A 368 -6.45 -2.65 10.11
C LEU A 368 -7.25 -2.91 8.84
N ASP A 369 -7.03 -4.07 8.24
CA ASP A 369 -7.92 -4.64 7.23
C ASP A 369 -9.34 -4.84 7.80
N ARG A 370 -10.29 -5.07 6.91
CA ARG A 370 -11.72 -5.24 7.24
C ARG A 370 -12.00 -6.34 8.27
N ASN A 371 -11.12 -7.34 8.36
CA ASN A 371 -11.26 -8.51 9.23
C ASN A 371 -10.37 -8.39 10.48
N GLY A 372 -9.44 -7.44 10.52
CA GLY A 372 -8.46 -7.27 11.58
C GLY A 372 -7.57 -8.49 11.79
N LEU A 373 -7.05 -9.04 10.69
CA LEU A 373 -6.26 -10.28 10.69
C LEU A 373 -4.85 -10.10 11.26
N ARG A 374 -4.45 -8.86 11.57
CA ARG A 374 -3.13 -8.51 12.11
C ARG A 374 -3.24 -7.80 13.46
N PRO A 375 -2.37 -8.14 14.42
CA PRO A 375 -2.40 -7.51 15.73
C PRO A 375 -1.84 -6.09 15.68
N CYS A 376 -2.46 -5.18 16.42
CA CYS A 376 -1.94 -3.85 16.63
C CYS A 376 -2.35 -3.34 18.02
N ARG A 377 -1.38 -3.09 18.89
CA ARG A 377 -1.54 -2.68 20.28
C ARG A 377 -0.97 -1.28 20.46
N TYR A 378 -1.58 -0.49 21.33
CA TYR A 378 -1.06 0.83 21.67
C TYR A 378 -1.04 1.06 23.18
N LEU A 379 -0.14 1.93 23.61
CA LEU A 379 -0.09 2.50 24.95
C LEU A 379 0.07 4.02 24.85
N VAL A 380 -0.51 4.72 25.81
CA VAL A 380 -0.44 6.17 25.95
C VAL A 380 0.13 6.47 27.32
N THR A 381 1.15 7.30 27.39
CA THR A 381 1.76 7.73 28.64
C THR A 381 1.15 9.03 29.16
N THR A 382 1.39 9.35 30.43
CA THR A 382 0.91 10.57 31.10
C THR A 382 1.58 11.84 30.58
N ASP A 383 2.81 11.72 30.06
CA ASP A 383 3.60 12.79 29.44
C ASP A 383 3.35 12.94 27.93
N GLY A 384 2.34 12.26 27.39
CA GLY A 384 1.87 12.47 26.01
C GLY A 384 2.65 11.70 24.94
N VAL A 385 3.46 10.70 25.32
CA VAL A 385 4.07 9.77 24.38
C VAL A 385 3.11 8.62 24.07
N VAL A 386 2.99 8.29 22.79
CA VAL A 386 2.19 7.17 22.31
C VAL A 386 3.09 6.19 21.62
N VAL A 387 2.92 4.91 21.96
CA VAL A 387 3.61 3.81 21.29
C VAL A 387 2.55 2.88 20.75
N LEU A 388 2.62 2.58 19.45
CA LEU A 388 1.76 1.62 18.78
C LEU A 388 2.64 0.62 18.04
N ALA A 389 2.39 -0.67 18.20
CA ALA A 389 3.15 -1.71 17.52
C ALA A 389 2.33 -2.99 17.32
N SER A 390 2.86 -3.92 16.52
CA SER A 390 2.30 -5.25 16.33
C SER A 390 2.24 -6.07 17.62
N GLU A 391 3.04 -5.71 18.64
CA GLU A 391 3.06 -6.35 19.96
C GLU A 391 2.98 -5.32 21.09
N ALA A 392 2.52 -5.76 22.25
CA ALA A 392 2.66 -5.00 23.49
C ALA A 392 4.03 -5.30 24.13
N GLY A 393 4.60 -4.34 24.86
CA GLY A 393 5.89 -4.53 25.55
C GLY A 393 7.12 -4.21 24.71
N VAL A 394 6.95 -3.59 23.54
CA VAL A 394 8.06 -3.16 22.66
C VAL A 394 8.94 -2.05 23.25
N LEU A 395 8.51 -1.40 24.32
CA LEU A 395 9.33 -0.46 25.09
C LEU A 395 9.12 -0.68 26.60
N PRO A 396 10.21 -0.69 27.39
CA PRO A 396 10.10 -0.68 28.84
C PRO A 396 9.54 0.68 29.29
N MET A 397 8.38 0.67 29.94
CA MET A 397 7.72 1.86 30.46
C MET A 397 7.33 1.63 31.91
N GLU A 398 7.58 2.63 32.77
CA GLU A 398 7.18 2.57 34.16
C GLU A 398 5.65 2.57 34.29
N THR A 399 5.08 1.61 35.02
CA THR A 399 3.63 1.41 35.08
C THR A 399 2.85 2.65 35.51
N HIS A 400 3.41 3.49 36.38
CA HIS A 400 2.77 4.72 36.86
C HIS A 400 2.69 5.83 35.80
N LYS A 401 3.51 5.77 34.74
CA LYS A 401 3.45 6.68 33.60
C LYS A 401 2.44 6.24 32.54
N ILE A 402 1.85 5.04 32.66
CA ILE A 402 0.92 4.52 31.65
C ILE A 402 -0.49 5.04 31.95
N ARG A 403 -1.00 5.90 31.07
CA ARG A 403 -2.36 6.42 31.12
C ARG A 403 -3.38 5.43 30.56
N GLN A 404 -3.06 4.79 29.43
CA GLN A 404 -3.98 3.89 28.73
C GLN A 404 -3.22 2.80 27.97
N LYS A 405 -3.84 1.61 27.87
CA LYS A 405 -3.45 0.54 26.94
C LYS A 405 -4.67 0.13 26.13
N GLY A 406 -4.47 -0.20 24.86
CA GLY A 406 -5.55 -0.63 23.98
C GLY A 406 -5.08 -1.46 22.78
N ARG A 407 -6.03 -1.77 21.92
CA ARG A 407 -5.81 -2.46 20.64
C ARG A 407 -6.64 -1.79 19.55
N LEU A 408 -6.15 -1.84 18.31
CA LEU A 408 -6.98 -1.46 17.17
C LEU A 408 -8.04 -2.52 16.92
N MET A 409 -9.17 -2.09 16.39
CA MET A 409 -10.30 -2.95 16.02
C MET A 409 -10.52 -2.85 14.51
N PRO A 410 -11.00 -3.93 13.85
CA PRO A 410 -11.34 -3.88 12.43
C PRO A 410 -12.25 -2.70 12.11
N GLY A 411 -11.98 -2.02 11.00
CA GLY A 411 -12.72 -0.85 10.56
C GLY A 411 -12.43 0.46 11.30
N ARG A 412 -11.77 0.45 12.47
CA ARG A 412 -11.44 1.68 13.20
C ARG A 412 -10.04 2.20 12.85
N MET A 413 -9.92 3.51 12.70
CA MET A 413 -8.67 4.20 12.47
C MET A 413 -8.14 4.81 13.78
N PHE A 414 -6.84 4.67 14.00
CA PHE A 414 -6.12 5.32 15.09
C PHE A 414 -5.36 6.50 14.51
N LEU A 415 -5.59 7.72 15.01
CA LEU A 415 -5.02 8.95 14.45
C LEU A 415 -4.52 9.91 15.53
N ILE A 416 -3.34 10.47 15.29
CA ILE A 416 -2.73 11.54 16.09
C ILE A 416 -2.28 12.64 15.15
N ASP A 417 -2.72 13.86 15.43
CA ASP A 417 -2.25 15.07 14.74
C ASP A 417 -1.28 15.80 15.66
N THR A 418 0.00 15.82 15.27
CA THR A 418 1.08 16.45 16.04
C THR A 418 1.07 17.97 15.93
N VAL A 419 0.37 18.53 14.95
CA VAL A 419 0.18 19.98 14.78
C VAL A 419 -0.94 20.47 15.68
N GLN A 420 -2.05 19.73 15.76
CA GLN A 420 -3.15 20.03 16.68
C GLN A 420 -2.87 19.60 18.12
N GLY A 421 -1.90 18.70 18.33
CA GLY A 421 -1.51 18.27 19.67
C GLY A 421 -2.48 17.28 20.32
N ARG A 422 -3.20 16.46 19.52
CA ARG A 422 -4.29 15.62 20.04
C ARG A 422 -4.52 14.32 19.27
N PHE A 423 -5.26 13.42 19.91
CA PHE A 423 -5.94 12.31 19.24
C PHE A 423 -7.11 12.84 18.40
N ILE A 424 -7.27 12.26 17.22
CA ILE A 424 -8.49 12.44 16.42
C ILE A 424 -9.30 11.16 16.55
N ASP A 425 -10.55 11.29 16.99
CA ASP A 425 -11.42 10.13 17.16
C ASP A 425 -11.82 9.55 15.78
N ASP A 426 -11.99 8.22 15.72
CA ASP A 426 -12.41 7.52 14.49
C ASP A 426 -13.76 8.03 13.95
N GLU A 427 -14.71 8.31 14.83
CA GLU A 427 -16.02 8.84 14.43
C GLU A 427 -15.90 10.29 13.96
N GLU A 428 -15.05 11.09 14.60
CA GLU A 428 -14.78 12.48 14.23
C GLU A 428 -14.18 12.56 12.81
N VAL A 429 -13.09 11.84 12.54
CA VAL A 429 -12.42 11.89 11.24
C VAL A 429 -13.31 11.37 10.11
N LYS A 430 -14.05 10.29 10.37
CA LYS A 430 -14.96 9.72 9.36
C LYS A 430 -16.13 10.65 9.11
N ALA A 431 -16.71 11.27 10.13
CA ALA A 431 -17.79 12.24 9.97
C ALA A 431 -17.33 13.46 9.16
N GLU A 432 -16.12 13.97 9.41
CA GLU A 432 -15.54 15.07 8.62
C GLU A 432 -15.41 14.67 7.14
N ILE A 433 -14.85 13.50 6.85
CA ILE A 433 -14.64 13.03 5.48
C ILE A 433 -15.96 12.79 4.75
N VAL A 434 -16.90 12.12 5.41
CA VAL A 434 -18.22 11.78 4.87
C VAL A 434 -19.04 13.04 4.60
N SER A 435 -18.90 14.09 5.41
CA SER A 435 -19.66 15.34 5.25
C SER A 435 -19.08 16.31 4.21
N ARG A 436 -17.88 16.04 3.66
CA ARG A 436 -17.25 16.89 2.62
C ARG A 436 -18.13 17.12 1.39
N LYS A 437 -18.91 16.10 1.02
CA LYS A 437 -19.80 16.10 -0.16
C LYS A 437 -21.07 15.32 0.16
N PRO A 438 -22.19 15.57 -0.52
CA PRO A 438 -23.45 14.88 -0.26
C PRO A 438 -23.47 13.48 -0.92
N TYR A 439 -22.51 12.61 -0.58
CA TYR A 439 -22.32 11.29 -1.21
C TYR A 439 -23.58 10.43 -1.17
N ARG A 440 -24.27 10.37 -0.02
CA ARG A 440 -25.53 9.64 0.12
C ARG A 440 -26.60 10.14 -0.84
N SER A 441 -26.73 11.46 -0.97
CA SER A 441 -27.68 12.07 -1.89
C SER A 441 -27.36 11.67 -3.33
N TRP A 442 -26.09 11.78 -3.73
CA TRP A 442 -25.63 11.38 -5.06
C TRP A 442 -25.93 9.92 -5.36
N VAL A 443 -25.56 9.01 -4.44
CA VAL A 443 -25.82 7.58 -4.60
C VAL A 443 -27.33 7.32 -4.71
N THR A 444 -28.15 7.94 -3.88
CA THR A 444 -29.61 7.74 -3.90
C THR A 444 -30.24 8.25 -5.21
N GLN A 445 -29.74 9.36 -5.76
CA GLN A 445 -30.31 10.00 -6.95
C GLN A 445 -29.83 9.39 -8.27
N HIS A 446 -28.57 8.92 -8.32
CA HIS A 446 -27.93 8.53 -9.58
C HIS A 446 -27.70 7.03 -9.74
N ARG A 447 -27.65 6.25 -8.65
CA ARG A 447 -27.52 4.79 -8.73
C ARG A 447 -28.78 4.19 -9.32
N ILE A 448 -28.60 3.21 -10.19
CA ILE A 448 -29.70 2.39 -10.72
C ILE A 448 -29.58 1.02 -10.05
N SER A 449 -30.53 0.62 -9.21
CA SER A 449 -30.52 -0.73 -8.62
C SER A 449 -31.35 -1.65 -9.52
N LEU A 450 -30.76 -2.77 -9.96
CA LEU A 450 -31.43 -3.69 -10.89
C LEU A 450 -32.74 -4.26 -10.32
N ASP A 451 -32.81 -4.43 -8.99
CA ASP A 451 -33.98 -4.90 -8.27
C ASP A 451 -35.10 -3.85 -8.13
N GLU A 452 -34.80 -2.58 -8.38
CA GLU A 452 -35.78 -1.49 -8.40
C GLU A 452 -36.35 -1.26 -9.82
N LEU A 453 -35.78 -1.90 -10.85
CA LEU A 453 -36.27 -1.82 -12.22
C LEU A 453 -37.50 -2.72 -12.42
N PRO A 454 -38.47 -2.27 -13.25
CA PRO A 454 -39.70 -3.01 -13.50
C PRO A 454 -39.41 -4.37 -14.14
N ASP A 455 -40.25 -5.36 -13.85
CA ASP A 455 -40.12 -6.67 -14.47
C ASP A 455 -40.38 -6.60 -15.98
N PRO A 456 -39.54 -7.26 -16.79
CA PRO A 456 -39.69 -7.24 -18.24
C PRO A 456 -40.95 -7.99 -18.66
N LEU A 457 -41.71 -7.40 -19.59
CA LEU A 457 -42.94 -8.02 -20.12
C LEU A 457 -42.66 -9.30 -20.92
N ASN A 458 -41.51 -9.38 -21.59
CA ASN A 458 -41.13 -10.49 -22.45
C ASN A 458 -39.76 -11.03 -22.03
N VAL A 459 -39.76 -12.09 -21.21
CA VAL A 459 -38.54 -12.82 -20.86
C VAL A 459 -38.29 -13.91 -21.91
N PRO A 460 -37.10 -13.97 -22.54
CA PRO A 460 -36.75 -15.03 -23.47
C PRO A 460 -36.92 -16.43 -22.83
N GLN A 461 -37.77 -17.25 -23.44
CA GLN A 461 -38.01 -18.62 -23.00
C GLN A 461 -36.97 -19.58 -23.59
N PRO A 462 -36.59 -20.65 -22.86
CA PRO A 462 -35.69 -21.67 -23.40
C PRO A 462 -36.27 -22.34 -24.65
N ASP A 463 -35.44 -22.49 -25.67
CA ASP A 463 -35.77 -23.26 -26.87
C ASP A 463 -35.58 -24.76 -26.59
N HIS A 464 -36.58 -25.36 -25.93
CA HIS A 464 -36.56 -26.77 -25.51
C HIS A 464 -36.20 -27.76 -26.64
N PRO A 465 -36.68 -27.60 -27.89
CA PRO A 465 -36.26 -28.44 -29.02
C PRO A 465 -34.75 -28.49 -29.27
N THR A 466 -34.02 -27.37 -29.11
CA THR A 466 -32.57 -27.31 -29.40
C THR A 466 -31.67 -27.50 -28.17
N THR A 467 -32.24 -27.56 -26.97
CA THR A 467 -31.50 -27.69 -25.71
C THR A 467 -30.48 -28.83 -25.74
N ARG A 468 -30.88 -30.03 -26.18
CA ARG A 468 -29.99 -31.20 -26.21
C ARG A 468 -28.82 -31.01 -27.17
N GLN A 469 -29.07 -30.40 -28.33
CA GLN A 469 -28.03 -30.11 -29.31
C GLN A 469 -27.02 -29.09 -28.76
N ARG A 470 -27.50 -28.04 -28.09
CA ARG A 470 -26.64 -27.04 -27.44
C ARG A 470 -25.81 -27.65 -26.30
N GLN A 471 -26.43 -28.48 -25.46
CA GLN A 471 -25.73 -29.22 -24.41
C GLN A 471 -24.57 -30.05 -24.98
N GLN A 472 -24.81 -30.79 -26.06
CA GLN A 472 -23.75 -31.55 -26.75
C GLN A 472 -22.65 -30.63 -27.30
N ALA A 473 -23.01 -29.52 -27.93
CA ALA A 473 -22.05 -28.55 -28.47
C ALA A 473 -21.15 -27.92 -27.39
N PHE A 474 -21.70 -27.67 -26.20
CA PHE A 474 -20.96 -27.14 -25.05
C PHE A 474 -20.39 -28.22 -24.12
N GLY A 475 -20.44 -29.49 -24.51
CA GLY A 475 -19.79 -30.59 -23.80
C GLY A 475 -20.46 -31.03 -22.50
N TYR A 476 -21.74 -30.69 -22.27
CA TYR A 476 -22.50 -31.16 -21.12
C TYR A 476 -22.69 -32.67 -21.16
N THR A 477 -22.42 -33.33 -20.03
CA THR A 477 -22.60 -34.77 -19.87
C THR A 477 -23.80 -35.10 -18.98
N VAL A 478 -24.36 -36.31 -19.13
CA VAL A 478 -25.43 -36.81 -18.25
C VAL A 478 -24.99 -36.80 -16.79
N GLU A 479 -23.72 -37.08 -16.54
CA GLU A 479 -23.10 -37.05 -15.23
C GLU A 479 -23.11 -35.64 -14.62
N GLU A 480 -22.65 -34.62 -15.34
CA GLU A 480 -22.72 -33.22 -14.87
C GLU A 480 -24.16 -32.76 -14.62
N LEU A 481 -25.09 -33.09 -15.50
CA LEU A 481 -26.51 -32.73 -15.31
C LEU A 481 -27.08 -33.37 -14.03
N LYS A 482 -26.79 -34.65 -13.80
CA LYS A 482 -27.36 -35.43 -12.69
C LYS A 482 -26.64 -35.20 -11.37
N MET A 483 -25.31 -35.17 -11.37
CA MET A 483 -24.49 -35.10 -10.16
C MET A 483 -24.14 -33.68 -9.73
N VAL A 484 -24.07 -32.72 -10.66
CA VAL A 484 -23.68 -31.34 -10.33
C VAL A 484 -24.87 -30.40 -10.36
N LEU A 485 -25.58 -30.31 -11.48
CA LEU A 485 -26.68 -29.33 -11.64
C LEU A 485 -27.92 -29.70 -10.81
N THR A 486 -28.28 -30.98 -10.73
CA THR A 486 -29.50 -31.39 -10.02
C THR A 486 -29.46 -31.00 -8.52
N PRO A 487 -28.39 -31.27 -7.76
CA PRO A 487 -28.26 -30.78 -6.39
C PRO A 487 -28.35 -29.26 -6.26
N MET A 488 -27.69 -28.49 -7.14
CA MET A 488 -27.76 -27.03 -7.14
C MET A 488 -29.19 -26.50 -7.29
N VAL A 489 -30.00 -27.15 -8.13
CA VAL A 489 -31.39 -26.75 -8.37
C VAL A 489 -32.33 -27.19 -7.24
N VAL A 490 -32.17 -28.43 -6.75
CA VAL A 490 -33.11 -29.03 -5.79
C VAL A 490 -32.82 -28.56 -4.35
N ASN A 491 -31.55 -28.51 -3.96
CA ASN A 491 -31.13 -28.22 -2.59
C ASN A 491 -30.64 -26.78 -2.42
N GLY A 492 -30.28 -26.08 -3.50
CA GLY A 492 -29.68 -24.75 -3.41
C GLY A 492 -28.22 -24.76 -2.94
N GLU A 493 -27.54 -25.91 -3.04
CA GLU A 493 -26.15 -26.10 -2.61
C GLU A 493 -25.32 -26.77 -3.72
N GLU A 494 -24.01 -26.58 -3.70
CA GLU A 494 -23.13 -27.29 -4.63
C GLU A 494 -23.05 -28.79 -4.32
N ALA A 495 -22.70 -29.59 -5.32
CA ALA A 495 -22.59 -31.03 -5.15
C ALA A 495 -21.38 -31.40 -4.27
N ILE A 496 -21.64 -32.18 -3.21
CA ILE A 496 -20.60 -32.73 -2.33
C ILE A 496 -20.19 -34.13 -2.82
N SER A 497 -18.88 -34.36 -2.92
CA SER A 497 -18.29 -35.66 -3.26
C SER A 497 -17.10 -35.98 -2.35
N SER A 498 -16.58 -37.20 -2.46
CA SER A 498 -15.40 -37.68 -1.73
C SER A 498 -14.39 -38.33 -2.67
N MET A 499 -13.21 -38.69 -2.15
CA MET A 499 -12.03 -39.15 -2.90
C MET A 499 -11.32 -38.04 -3.70
N GLY A 500 -10.09 -38.32 -4.13
CA GLY A 500 -9.31 -37.42 -4.97
C GLY A 500 -9.70 -37.52 -6.45
N THR A 501 -9.35 -36.49 -7.23
CA THR A 501 -9.52 -36.51 -8.69
C THR A 501 -8.49 -37.46 -9.32
N ASP A 502 -8.93 -38.62 -9.80
CA ASP A 502 -8.09 -39.63 -10.47
C ASP A 502 -8.05 -39.48 -12.00
N THR A 503 -8.79 -38.52 -12.55
CA THR A 503 -8.81 -38.23 -13.99
C THR A 503 -7.51 -37.55 -14.44
N PRO A 504 -7.04 -37.79 -15.68
CA PRO A 504 -5.87 -37.10 -16.23
C PRO A 504 -5.99 -35.58 -16.17
N LEU A 505 -4.84 -34.88 -16.11
CA LEU A 505 -4.80 -33.44 -16.33
C LEU A 505 -5.43 -33.11 -17.69
N ALA A 506 -6.07 -31.94 -17.80
CA ALA A 506 -6.87 -31.61 -18.98
C ALA A 506 -6.08 -31.71 -20.30
N VAL A 507 -4.79 -31.34 -20.27
CA VAL A 507 -3.87 -31.40 -21.42
C VAL A 507 -3.44 -32.83 -21.81
N LEU A 508 -3.59 -33.79 -20.89
CA LEU A 508 -3.24 -35.21 -21.08
C LEU A 508 -4.47 -36.09 -21.32
N SER A 509 -5.66 -35.50 -21.36
CA SER A 509 -6.91 -36.22 -21.50
C SER A 509 -7.14 -36.62 -22.96
N ASP A 510 -7.49 -37.89 -23.20
CA ASP A 510 -7.93 -38.38 -24.52
C ASP A 510 -9.35 -37.92 -24.87
N ARG A 511 -10.02 -37.19 -23.97
CA ARG A 511 -11.38 -36.63 -24.18
C ARG A 511 -11.33 -35.11 -24.30
N PRO A 512 -12.22 -34.49 -25.12
CA PRO A 512 -12.36 -33.04 -25.18
C PRO A 512 -12.56 -32.44 -23.78
N GLN A 513 -11.76 -31.43 -23.43
CA GLN A 513 -11.85 -30.72 -22.15
C GLN A 513 -12.28 -29.27 -22.38
N LEU A 514 -13.18 -28.80 -21.53
CA LEU A 514 -13.63 -27.41 -21.54
C LEU A 514 -12.55 -26.47 -21.01
N LEU A 515 -12.55 -25.24 -21.50
CA LEU A 515 -11.52 -24.24 -21.21
C LEU A 515 -11.28 -24.06 -19.69
N PHE A 516 -12.35 -24.00 -18.91
CA PHE A 516 -12.27 -23.81 -17.46
C PHE A 516 -11.54 -24.94 -16.71
N LYS A 517 -11.38 -26.15 -17.29
CA LYS A 517 -10.60 -27.24 -16.66
C LYS A 517 -9.09 -26.99 -16.65
N TYR A 518 -8.61 -26.11 -17.53
CA TYR A 518 -7.22 -25.68 -17.60
C TYR A 518 -6.87 -24.62 -16.55
N PHE A 519 -7.87 -23.92 -16.02
CA PHE A 519 -7.70 -22.94 -14.96
C PHE A 519 -7.85 -23.63 -13.60
N LYS A 520 -6.84 -23.49 -12.75
CA LYS A 520 -6.90 -23.95 -11.36
C LYS A 520 -7.12 -22.76 -10.45
N GLN A 521 -8.07 -22.89 -9.54
CA GLN A 521 -8.30 -21.87 -8.51
C GLN A 521 -7.06 -21.80 -7.62
N LEU A 522 -6.53 -20.59 -7.47
CA LEU A 522 -5.49 -20.35 -6.48
C LEU A 522 -6.15 -20.28 -5.10
N PHE A 523 -5.44 -20.80 -4.10
CA PHE A 523 -5.85 -20.70 -2.72
C PHE A 523 -4.68 -20.20 -1.87
N ALA A 524 -5.02 -19.59 -0.75
CA ALA A 524 -4.04 -19.06 0.18
C ALA A 524 -3.53 -20.18 1.09
N GLN A 525 -2.21 -20.22 1.31
CA GLN A 525 -1.57 -21.17 2.21
C GLN A 525 -0.41 -20.48 2.93
N VAL A 526 -0.40 -20.57 4.27
CA VAL A 526 0.58 -19.95 5.19
C VAL A 526 0.57 -18.41 5.18
N THR A 527 0.75 -17.78 4.03
CA THR A 527 1.06 -16.34 3.93
C THR A 527 -0.13 -15.44 4.29
N ASN A 528 -1.33 -15.84 3.89
CA ASN A 528 -2.59 -15.24 4.31
C ASN A 528 -3.63 -16.34 4.60
N PRO A 529 -4.54 -16.13 5.57
CA PRO A 529 -5.59 -17.09 5.88
C PRO A 529 -6.75 -17.00 4.86
N PRO A 530 -7.43 -18.12 4.56
CA PRO A 530 -8.75 -18.08 3.94
C PRO A 530 -9.79 -17.51 4.92
N ILE A 531 -10.90 -17.00 4.39
CA ILE A 531 -12.06 -16.51 5.15
C ILE A 531 -13.13 -17.61 5.16
N ASP A 532 -13.87 -17.75 6.27
CA ASP A 532 -15.03 -18.64 6.34
C ASP A 532 -16.24 -17.97 5.67
N PRO A 533 -16.67 -18.42 4.47
CA PRO A 533 -17.72 -17.74 3.71
C PRO A 533 -19.11 -17.86 4.34
N ILE A 534 -19.28 -18.71 5.36
CA ILE A 534 -20.55 -18.93 6.05
C ILE A 534 -20.57 -18.15 7.37
N ARG A 535 -19.54 -18.32 8.21
CA ARG A 535 -19.49 -17.70 9.55
C ARG A 535 -19.09 -16.23 9.51
N GLU A 536 -18.35 -15.83 8.49
CA GLU A 536 -17.85 -14.46 8.31
C GLU A 536 -18.48 -13.79 7.08
N GLU A 537 -19.69 -14.21 6.67
CA GLU A 537 -20.39 -13.67 5.49
C GLU A 537 -20.52 -12.12 5.52
N LEU A 538 -20.67 -11.53 6.71
CA LEU A 538 -20.85 -10.09 6.91
C LEU A 538 -19.69 -9.22 6.37
N VAL A 539 -18.49 -9.78 6.20
CA VAL A 539 -17.31 -9.07 5.66
C VAL A 539 -17.12 -9.27 4.15
N MET A 540 -17.93 -10.15 3.54
CA MET A 540 -17.91 -10.49 2.13
C MET A 540 -19.05 -9.80 1.37
N SER A 541 -18.89 -9.62 0.06
CA SER A 541 -19.95 -9.10 -0.80
C SER A 541 -19.71 -9.49 -2.25
N LEU A 542 -20.79 -9.90 -2.93
CA LEU A 542 -20.83 -10.10 -4.38
C LEU A 542 -21.45 -8.90 -5.13
N THR A 543 -21.76 -7.82 -4.39
CA THR A 543 -22.36 -6.61 -4.98
C THR A 543 -21.42 -6.07 -6.04
N THR A 544 -21.95 -5.92 -7.25
CA THR A 544 -21.21 -5.47 -8.41
C THR A 544 -21.87 -4.22 -8.98
N SER A 545 -21.05 -3.28 -9.44
CA SER A 545 -21.53 -2.04 -10.08
C SER A 545 -21.10 -2.01 -11.54
N ILE A 546 -22.06 -2.12 -12.46
CA ILE A 546 -21.84 -2.18 -13.91
C ILE A 546 -21.89 -0.76 -14.49
N GLY A 547 -20.90 -0.40 -15.30
CA GLY A 547 -20.80 0.91 -15.96
C GLY A 547 -19.37 1.39 -16.21
N PRO A 548 -19.20 2.55 -16.87
CA PRO A 548 -17.87 3.11 -17.13
C PRO A 548 -17.20 3.55 -15.82
N LYS A 549 -15.97 3.09 -15.55
CA LYS A 549 -15.22 3.53 -14.36
C LYS A 549 -15.00 5.07 -14.40
N PRO A 550 -15.31 5.79 -13.31
CA PRO A 550 -15.19 7.24 -13.24
C PRO A 550 -13.73 7.70 -13.10
N ASN A 551 -13.50 9.00 -13.21
CA ASN A 551 -12.21 9.61 -12.91
C ASN A 551 -11.92 9.46 -11.40
N LEU A 552 -10.80 8.82 -11.06
CA LEU A 552 -10.43 8.59 -9.66
C LEU A 552 -10.07 9.88 -8.90
N MET A 553 -9.75 10.95 -9.63
CA MET A 553 -9.24 12.21 -9.08
C MET A 553 -10.30 13.28 -8.82
N ASP A 554 -11.54 13.05 -9.24
CA ASP A 554 -12.63 14.01 -9.08
C ASP A 554 -13.85 13.36 -8.41
N GLU A 555 -14.64 14.19 -7.74
CA GLU A 555 -15.80 13.79 -6.92
C GLU A 555 -17.05 14.50 -7.46
N ASN A 556 -17.75 13.85 -8.40
CA ASN A 556 -18.99 14.35 -8.99
C ASN A 556 -20.16 13.34 -8.85
N PRO A 557 -21.43 13.79 -8.92
CA PRO A 557 -22.59 12.91 -8.81
C PRO A 557 -22.62 11.80 -9.85
N GLU A 558 -22.19 12.07 -11.08
CA GLU A 558 -22.21 11.14 -12.20
C GLU A 558 -21.33 9.91 -11.96
N SER A 559 -20.32 10.03 -11.11
CA SER A 559 -19.40 8.93 -10.79
C SER A 559 -20.08 7.70 -10.17
N CYS A 560 -21.24 7.89 -9.52
CA CYS A 560 -22.04 6.80 -8.96
C CYS A 560 -23.21 6.35 -9.87
N ARG A 561 -23.35 6.93 -11.07
CA ARG A 561 -24.37 6.54 -12.06
C ARG A 561 -24.02 5.20 -12.71
N ARG A 562 -24.30 4.12 -12.00
CA ARG A 562 -23.99 2.74 -12.36
C ARG A 562 -25.16 1.83 -12.03
N ILE A 563 -25.24 0.70 -12.73
CA ILE A 563 -26.22 -0.34 -12.42
C ILE A 563 -25.65 -1.20 -11.29
N ARG A 564 -26.25 -1.12 -10.11
CA ARG A 564 -25.92 -1.97 -8.97
C ARG A 564 -26.67 -3.29 -9.10
N VAL A 565 -25.93 -4.39 -9.03
CA VAL A 565 -26.45 -5.76 -8.95
C VAL A 565 -25.96 -6.40 -7.66
N LYS A 566 -26.80 -7.23 -7.02
CA LYS A 566 -26.46 -7.90 -5.75
C LYS A 566 -25.41 -8.99 -5.93
N GLN A 567 -25.35 -9.58 -7.12
CA GLN A 567 -24.45 -10.67 -7.48
C GLN A 567 -24.15 -10.65 -8.98
N PRO A 568 -23.07 -11.32 -9.45
CA PRO A 568 -22.72 -11.36 -10.87
C PRO A 568 -23.58 -12.34 -11.70
N ILE A 569 -24.39 -13.18 -11.06
CA ILE A 569 -25.27 -14.16 -11.73
C ILE A 569 -26.64 -13.52 -11.95
N LEU A 570 -27.03 -13.35 -13.21
CA LEU A 570 -28.29 -12.73 -13.63
C LEU A 570 -29.20 -13.81 -14.23
N THR A 571 -30.48 -13.80 -13.85
CA THR A 571 -31.51 -14.58 -14.53
C THR A 571 -31.83 -13.98 -15.91
N ASN A 572 -32.56 -14.71 -16.77
CA ASN A 572 -33.03 -14.14 -18.05
C ASN A 572 -33.89 -12.89 -17.85
N ALA A 573 -34.64 -12.81 -16.75
CA ALA A 573 -35.43 -11.62 -16.42
C ALA A 573 -34.51 -10.47 -15.99
N ASP A 574 -33.54 -10.73 -15.12
CA ASP A 574 -32.55 -9.73 -14.68
C ASP A 574 -31.70 -9.18 -15.84
N LEU A 575 -31.33 -10.03 -16.81
CA LEU A 575 -30.56 -9.63 -17.99
C LEU A 575 -31.38 -8.75 -18.95
N GLN A 576 -32.70 -8.91 -18.96
CA GLN A 576 -33.61 -8.17 -19.83
C GLN A 576 -34.01 -6.80 -19.25
N LYS A 577 -33.86 -6.62 -17.94
CA LYS A 577 -33.93 -5.32 -17.26
C LYS A 577 -32.70 -4.47 -17.61
#